data_AF-A0A382J2T7-F1
#
_entry.id   AF-A0A382J2T7-F1
#
_cell.length_a   1.000
_cell.length_b   1.000
_cell.length_c   1.000
_cell.angle_alpha   90.00
_cell.angle_beta   90.00
_cell.angle_gamma   90.00
#
_symmetry.space_group_name_H-M   'P 1'
#
loop_
_entity.id
_entity.type
_entity.pdbx_description
1 polymer ?
#
loop_
_entity_poly.entity_id
_entity_poly.type
_entity_poly.pdbx_seq_one_letter_code
_entity_poly.pdbx_strand_id
1 'polypeptide(L)'
;MSKKHPLLYEPTTTLTDYAIFLLGLYFSWKTYLVWESQGSLFHLLWGGSFLSVAISGFLGGTSHGFGPKFKSVVKMILWRLTLIFVGITGLLLAMSAATFFISEGTKLA
;
A
#
# COMPACT_ATOMS: atom_id res chain seq x y z
N MET A 1 -26.85 -14.40 -28.19
CA MET A 1 -26.05 -13.21 -27.80
C MET A 1 -24.77 -13.69 -27.14
N SER A 2 -23.61 -13.41 -27.74
CA SER A 2 -22.30 -13.74 -27.13
C SER A 2 -22.14 -12.92 -25.85
N LYS A 3 -22.10 -13.58 -24.69
CA LYS A 3 -21.79 -12.92 -23.41
C LYS A 3 -20.34 -12.45 -23.51
N LYS A 4 -20.12 -11.18 -23.86
CA LYS A 4 -18.79 -10.56 -23.76
C LYS A 4 -18.32 -10.76 -22.33
N HIS A 5 -17.23 -11.50 -22.15
CA HIS A 5 -16.60 -11.60 -20.84
C HIS A 5 -16.21 -10.18 -20.41
N PRO A 6 -16.63 -9.73 -19.20
CA PRO A 6 -16.25 -8.41 -18.73
C PRO A 6 -14.72 -8.31 -18.68
N LEU A 7 -14.17 -7.17 -19.12
CA LEU A 7 -12.73 -6.95 -19.21
C LEU A 7 -12.05 -7.12 -17.83
N LEU A 8 -12.73 -6.65 -16.79
CA LEU A 8 -12.40 -6.78 -15.37
C LEU A 8 -13.47 -7.62 -14.67
N TYR A 9 -13.06 -8.47 -13.73
CA TYR A 9 -14.00 -9.31 -12.98
C TYR A 9 -14.75 -8.51 -11.90
N GLU A 10 -14.03 -7.73 -11.10
CA GLU A 10 -14.59 -6.81 -10.10
C GLU A 10 -14.17 -5.37 -10.44
N PRO A 11 -14.89 -4.69 -11.36
CA PRO A 11 -14.44 -3.44 -11.96
C PRO A 11 -14.28 -2.32 -10.93
N THR A 12 -15.24 -2.15 -10.01
CA THR A 12 -15.17 -1.09 -9.00
C THR A 12 -13.97 -1.29 -8.08
N THR A 13 -13.80 -2.49 -7.51
CA THR A 13 -12.67 -2.84 -6.63
C THR A 13 -11.33 -2.67 -7.35
N THR A 14 -11.24 -3.14 -8.60
CA THR A 14 -10.01 -3.00 -9.41
C THR A 14 -9.62 -1.55 -9.61
N LEU A 15 -10.59 -0.69 -9.95
CA LEU A 15 -10.34 0.72 -10.19
C LEU A 15 -9.95 1.46 -8.90
N THR A 16 -10.61 1.16 -7.77
CA THR A 16 -10.26 1.77 -6.48
C THR A 16 -8.87 1.31 -6.01
N ASP A 17 -8.52 0.05 -6.24
CA ASP A 17 -7.20 -0.49 -5.88
C ASP A 17 -6.07 0.18 -6.69
N TYR A 18 -6.29 0.41 -7.99
CA TYR A 18 -5.34 1.17 -8.81
C TYR A 18 -5.33 2.66 -8.47
N ALA A 19 -6.43 3.25 -8.02
CA ALA A 19 -6.42 4.60 -7.45
C ALA A 19 -5.57 4.67 -6.17
N ILE A 20 -5.71 3.68 -5.27
CA ILE A 20 -4.87 3.55 -4.07
C ILE A 20 -3.39 3.41 -4.46
N PHE A 21 -3.07 2.62 -5.48
CA PHE A 21 -1.70 2.51 -5.99
C PHE A 21 -1.12 3.86 -6.42
N LEU A 22 -1.82 4.60 -7.28
CA LEU A 22 -1.34 5.88 -7.80
C LEU A 22 -1.22 6.93 -6.69
N LEU A 23 -2.24 7.04 -5.82
CA LEU A 23 -2.23 7.98 -4.70
C LEU A 23 -1.16 7.62 -3.66
N GLY A 24 -0.99 6.34 -3.36
CA GLY A 24 0.02 5.86 -2.42
C GLY A 24 1.45 6.15 -2.92
N LEU A 25 1.73 5.96 -4.22
CA LEU A 25 3.01 6.38 -4.80
C LEU A 25 3.23 7.88 -4.69
N TYR A 26 2.21 8.68 -5.01
CA TYR A 26 2.27 10.13 -4.91
C TYR A 26 2.55 10.59 -3.47
N PHE A 27 1.79 10.09 -2.49
CA PHE A 27 1.98 10.48 -1.10
C PHE A 27 3.29 9.96 -0.51
N SER A 28 3.72 8.74 -0.87
CA SER A 28 5.05 8.24 -0.50
C SER A 28 6.15 9.18 -0.97
N TRP A 29 6.09 9.62 -2.23
CA TRP A 29 7.07 10.55 -2.78
C TRP A 29 7.05 11.90 -2.06
N LYS A 30 5.87 12.49 -1.87
CA LYS A 30 5.72 13.78 -1.18
C LYS A 30 6.21 13.72 0.26
N THR A 31 5.91 12.65 1.00
CA THR A 31 6.37 12.47 2.37
C THR A 31 7.88 12.21 2.43
N TYR A 32 8.44 11.47 1.47
CA TYR A 32 9.89 11.26 1.38
C TYR A 32 10.66 12.56 1.19
N LEU A 33 10.18 13.48 0.34
CA LEU A 33 10.79 14.81 0.19
C LEU A 33 10.77 15.62 1.50
N VAL A 34 9.71 15.48 2.30
CA VAL A 34 9.66 16.10 3.64
C VAL A 34 10.70 15.46 4.56
N TRP A 35 10.80 14.13 4.56
CA TRP A 35 11.83 13.42 5.32
C TRP A 35 13.24 13.85 4.92
N GLU A 36 13.54 13.96 3.62
CA GLU A 36 14.85 14.40 3.12
C GLU A 36 15.21 15.78 3.66
N SER A 37 14.24 16.69 3.78
CA SER A 37 14.46 18.04 4.32
C SER A 37 14.55 18.12 5.85
N GLN A 38 13.89 17.21 6.59
CA GLN A 38 13.74 17.31 8.06
C GLN A 38 14.46 16.22 8.85
N GLY A 39 14.89 15.13 8.20
CA GLY A 39 15.54 13.98 8.83
C GLY A 39 14.67 13.18 9.81
N SER A 40 13.34 13.37 9.81
CA SER A 40 12.44 12.84 10.83
C SER A 40 12.00 11.39 10.54
N LEU A 41 12.32 10.47 11.46
CA LEU A 41 11.93 9.05 11.37
C LEU A 41 10.41 8.86 11.20
N PHE A 42 9.60 9.74 11.81
CA PHE A 42 8.14 9.78 11.62
C PHE A 42 7.78 9.81 10.14
N HIS A 43 8.34 10.77 9.39
CA HIS A 43 8.06 10.96 7.97
C HIS A 43 8.61 9.82 7.12
N LEU A 44 9.76 9.24 7.47
CA LEU A 44 10.30 8.07 6.77
C LEU A 44 9.34 6.88 6.87
N LEU A 45 8.89 6.56 8.09
CA LEU A 45 7.96 5.46 8.34
C LEU A 45 6.59 5.71 7.71
N TRP A 46 6.10 6.95 7.76
CA TRP A 46 4.83 7.34 7.17
C TRP A 46 4.88 7.26 5.64
N GLY A 47 5.96 7.73 5.02
CA GLY A 47 6.22 7.58 3.59
C GLY A 47 6.32 6.11 3.17
N GLY A 48 7.02 5.30 3.97
CA GLY A 48 7.07 3.84 3.77
C GLY A 48 5.70 3.18 3.81
N SER A 49 4.81 3.63 4.70
CA SER A 49 3.45 3.09 4.79
C SER A 49 2.64 3.37 3.52
N PHE A 50 2.76 4.57 2.94
CA PHE A 50 2.15 4.92 1.66
C PHE A 50 2.70 4.08 0.50
N LEU A 51 4.00 3.81 0.49
CA LEU A 51 4.60 2.92 -0.52
C LEU A 51 4.07 1.49 -0.37
N SER A 52 3.98 1.00 0.87
CA SER A 52 3.51 -0.35 1.16
C SER A 52 2.06 -0.55 0.74
N VAL A 53 1.17 0.39 1.07
CA VAL A 53 -0.24 0.32 0.66
C VAL A 53 -0.40 0.50 -0.85
N ALA A 54 0.47 1.27 -1.51
CA ALA A 54 0.47 1.39 -2.96
C ALA A 54 0.75 0.03 -3.62
N ILE A 55 1.79 -0.68 -3.16
CA ILE A 55 2.11 -2.02 -3.65
C ILE A 55 0.95 -2.98 -3.39
N SER A 56 0.33 -2.91 -2.20
CA SER A 56 -0.88 -3.68 -1.90
C SER A 56 -2.02 -3.39 -2.88
N GLY A 57 -2.32 -2.11 -3.16
CA GLY A 57 -3.34 -1.72 -4.14
C GLY A 57 -3.03 -2.20 -5.55
N PHE A 58 -1.78 -2.17 -6.01
CA PHE A 58 -1.42 -2.71 -7.31
C PHE A 58 -1.66 -4.23 -7.40
N LEU A 59 -1.27 -4.97 -6.38
CA LEU A 59 -1.45 -6.42 -6.31
C LEU A 59 -2.93 -6.80 -6.14
N GLY A 60 -3.66 -6.07 -5.30
CA GLY A 60 -5.10 -6.21 -5.07
C GLY A 60 -5.88 -5.97 -6.35
N GLY A 61 -5.65 -4.85 -7.03
CA GLY A 61 -6.33 -4.52 -8.29
C GLY A 61 -6.03 -5.54 -9.38
N THR A 62 -4.81 -6.05 -9.42
CA THR A 62 -4.43 -7.13 -10.35
C THR A 62 -5.15 -8.44 -10.02
N SER A 63 -5.29 -8.78 -8.74
CA SER A 63 -6.01 -9.95 -8.24
C SER A 63 -7.52 -9.84 -8.51
N HIS A 64 -8.16 -8.73 -8.17
CA HIS A 64 -9.59 -8.50 -8.36
C HIS A 64 -9.98 -8.32 -9.83
N GLY A 65 -9.13 -7.67 -10.63
CA GLY A 65 -9.43 -7.39 -12.04
C GLY A 65 -9.20 -8.58 -12.96
N PHE A 66 -8.07 -9.26 -12.77
CA PHE A 66 -7.58 -10.28 -13.69
C PHE A 66 -7.48 -11.68 -13.06
N GLY A 67 -7.75 -11.81 -11.76
CA GLY A 67 -7.67 -13.06 -11.00
C GLY A 67 -8.27 -14.28 -11.70
N PRO A 68 -9.51 -14.24 -12.23
CA PRO A 68 -10.11 -15.37 -12.93
C PRO A 68 -9.30 -15.90 -14.12
N LYS A 69 -8.49 -15.04 -14.77
CA LYS A 69 -7.67 -15.37 -15.94
C LYS A 69 -6.35 -16.08 -15.55
N PHE A 70 -5.98 -16.08 -14.27
CA PHE A 70 -4.74 -16.67 -13.80
C PHE A 70 -4.89 -18.13 -13.33
N LYS A 71 -3.78 -18.88 -13.32
CA LYS A 71 -3.69 -20.20 -12.66
C LYS A 71 -3.85 -20.05 -11.14
N SER A 72 -4.34 -21.09 -10.46
CA SER A 72 -4.61 -21.06 -9.01
C SER A 72 -3.40 -20.61 -8.18
N VAL A 73 -2.19 -21.08 -8.50
CA VAL A 73 -0.94 -20.71 -7.82
C VAL A 73 -0.66 -19.21 -7.93
N VAL A 74 -0.87 -18.62 -9.09
CA VAL A 74 -0.63 -17.17 -9.31
C VAL A 74 -1.63 -16.35 -8.52
N LYS A 75 -2.91 -16.74 -8.48
CA LYS A 75 -3.93 -16.08 -7.65
C LYS A 75 -3.54 -16.10 -6.18
N MET A 76 -3.10 -17.27 -5.69
CA MET A 76 -2.67 -17.44 -4.30
C MET A 76 -1.48 -16.56 -3.95
N ILE A 77 -0.47 -16.49 -4.83
CA ILE A 77 0.72 -15.65 -4.62
C ILE A 77 0.33 -14.17 -4.59
N LEU A 78 -0.42 -13.69 -5.58
CA LEU A 78 -0.86 -12.29 -5.64
C LEU A 78 -1.64 -11.89 -4.38
N TRP A 79 -2.56 -12.74 -3.94
CA TRP A 79 -3.36 -12.47 -2.75
C TRP A 79 -2.53 -12.46 -1.46
N ARG A 80 -1.63 -13.44 -1.28
CA ARG A 80 -0.74 -13.48 -0.12
C ARG A 80 0.18 -12.26 -0.07
N LEU A 81 0.76 -11.85 -1.20
CA LEU A 81 1.57 -10.65 -1.26
C LEU A 81 0.74 -9.40 -0.95
N THR A 82 -0.49 -9.30 -1.47
CA THR A 82 -1.42 -8.20 -1.15
C THR A 82 -1.58 -8.07 0.36
N LEU A 83 -1.89 -9.15 1.06
CA LEU A 83 -2.08 -9.19 2.52
C LEU A 83 -0.80 -8.89 3.30
N ILE A 84 0.36 -9.37 2.83
CA ILE A 84 1.65 -9.06 3.46
C ILE A 84 1.89 -7.54 3.43
N PHE A 85 1.64 -6.88 2.29
CA PHE A 85 1.80 -5.42 2.19
C PHE A 85 0.73 -4.64 2.98
N VAL A 86 -0.50 -5.15 3.11
CA VAL A 86 -1.47 -4.59 4.07
C VAL A 86 -0.93 -4.64 5.50
N GLY A 87 -0.38 -5.79 5.91
CA GLY A 87 0.21 -5.97 7.23
C GLY A 87 1.40 -5.04 7.47
N ILE A 88 2.33 -4.94 6.51
CA ILE A 88 3.48 -4.04 6.57
C ILE A 88 3.02 -2.58 6.69
N THR A 89 1.97 -2.18 5.95
CA THR A 89 1.38 -0.83 6.07
C THR A 89 0.97 -0.54 7.51
N GLY A 90 0.23 -1.45 8.15
CA GLY A 90 -0.19 -1.31 9.55
C GLY A 90 0.99 -1.21 10.52
N LEU A 91 2.02 -2.05 10.34
CA LEU A 91 3.22 -2.03 11.17
C LEU A 91 3.98 -0.69 11.02
N LEU A 92 4.13 -0.18 9.80
CA LEU A 92 4.80 1.10 9.53
C LEU A 92 4.03 2.28 10.14
N LEU A 93 2.71 2.30 10.03
CA LEU A 93 1.87 3.32 10.66
C LEU A 93 1.98 3.26 12.19
N ALA A 94 1.92 2.06 12.77
CA ALA A 94 2.06 1.88 14.22
C ALA A 94 3.44 2.34 14.72
N MET A 95 4.52 1.96 14.03
CA MET A 95 5.88 2.43 14.35
C MET A 95 6.00 3.95 14.19
N SER A 96 5.41 4.53 13.14
CA SER A 96 5.42 5.98 12.93
C SER A 96 4.72 6.70 14.09
N ALA A 97 3.52 6.26 14.48
CA ALA A 97 2.81 6.82 15.63
C ALA A 97 3.60 6.68 16.95
N ALA A 98 4.28 5.55 17.15
CA ALA A 98 5.12 5.34 18.33
C ALA A 98 6.26 6.36 18.46
N THR A 99 6.76 6.91 17.34
CA THR A 99 7.84 7.91 17.38
C THR A 99 7.47 9.18 18.14
N PHE A 100 6.19 9.58 18.18
CA PHE A 100 5.74 10.73 18.98
C PHE A 100 6.01 10.55 20.47
N PHE A 101 5.75 9.35 20.99
CA PHE A 101 5.93 9.05 22.41
C PHE A 101 7.39 8.82 22.80
N ILE A 102 8.22 8.38 21.85
CA ILE A 102 9.64 8.13 22.09
C ILE A 102 10.48 9.41 21.94
N SER A 103 10.10 10.29 21.01
CA SER A 103 10.83 11.53 20.70
C SER A 103 10.73 12.59 21.81
N GLU A 104 9.69 12.59 22.64
CA GLU A 104 9.57 13.56 23.74
C GLU A 104 10.38 13.14 24.98
N GLY A 105 10.62 11.84 25.18
CA GLY A 105 11.37 11.33 26.33
C GLY A 105 12.87 11.66 26.33
N THR A 106 13.43 12.12 25.21
CA THR A 106 14.88 12.40 25.08
C THR A 106 15.28 13.85 25.35
N LYS A 107 14.31 14.76 25.58
CA LYS A 107 14.59 16.18 25.87
C LYS A 107 14.64 16.53 27.36
N LEU A 108 14.52 15.54 28.26
CA LEU A 108 14.45 15.75 29.72
C LEU A 108 15.53 14.99 30.51
N ALA A 109 16.63 14.58 29.86
CA ALA A 109 17.80 13.98 30.52
C ALA A 109 19.02 14.90 30.46
#